data_AF-A0A432W850-F1
#
_entry.id   AF-A0A432W850-F1
#
_cell.length_a   1.000
_cell.length_b   1.000
_cell.length_c   1.000
_cell.angle_alpha   90.00
_cell.angle_beta   90.00
_cell.angle_gamma   90.00
#
_symmetry.space_group_name_H-M   'P 1'
#
loop_
_entity.id
_entity.type
_entity.pdbx_description
1 polymer ?
#
loop_
_entity_poly.entity_id
_entity_poly.type
_entity_poly.pdbx_seq_one_letter_code
_entity_poly.pdbx_strand_id
1 'polypeptide(L)'
;MKTIKTITAAAVLAALSMPASANIDWSGFASVGGGVTTGSDEQLFGYDNNVSFQPDTLFALQGTATLSDRISVTTQLMARGDDDFNLAVEWAYINFRLTDSLTLNAGKLRLPFYLYSDSLDVAYSYHWLRTPESVYRAPFDNYTGASLQHNAFVGNAVITTQFMAGNVDDTVYAPTTDREIQGEVNNLIGASVTAMLNSWTLRAGYFHTNDANVFMTDPAYLGLINSLNEAGLNDTAEAMNFLGDTGTFASVGAIYDNMNWFAGFEYTELENKNSIFGTDRSSYFTAGKRFGAYTLHATFAQTDDKASNAASTIPDDAAFAPFVAGVEGLAQSQASRIDYTSVGLRYDFARGISLKADFTHADDKNTDQTSNLISFALQTVF
;
A
#
# COMPACT_ATOMS: atom_id res chain seq x y z
N MET A 1 -32.75 10.21 2.88
CA MET A 1 -33.11 10.12 4.31
C MET A 1 -31.87 9.65 5.07
N LYS A 2 -31.23 10.56 5.81
CA LYS A 2 -29.97 10.34 6.54
C LYS A 2 -30.26 10.28 8.03
N THR A 3 -30.31 9.09 8.64
CA THR A 3 -30.47 8.97 10.09
C THR A 3 -29.86 7.69 10.67
N ILE A 4 -28.57 7.41 10.45
CA ILE A 4 -27.80 6.47 11.30
C ILE A 4 -26.34 6.94 11.35
N LYS A 5 -25.98 7.89 12.23
CA LYS A 5 -24.56 8.17 12.58
C LYS A 5 -24.32 8.57 14.04
N THR A 6 -25.28 8.37 14.96
CA THR A 6 -25.19 8.96 16.31
C THR A 6 -25.23 7.97 17.49
N ILE A 7 -24.83 6.70 17.29
CA ILE A 7 -24.84 5.72 18.40
C ILE A 7 -23.44 5.24 18.81
N THR A 8 -22.39 5.42 18.00
CA THR A 8 -21.07 4.86 18.32
C THR A 8 -20.21 5.72 19.26
N ALA A 9 -20.46 7.03 19.38
CA ALA A 9 -19.66 7.91 20.25
C ALA A 9 -20.01 7.78 21.75
N ALA A 10 -21.26 7.44 22.10
CA ALA A 10 -21.72 7.44 23.48
C ALA A 10 -21.24 6.22 24.30
N ALA A 11 -21.01 5.07 23.66
CA ALA A 11 -20.54 3.86 24.34
C ALA A 11 -19.06 3.97 24.76
N VAL A 12 -18.24 4.71 24.00
CA VAL A 12 -16.81 4.94 24.33
C VAL A 12 -16.68 5.95 25.48
N LEU A 13 -17.55 6.97 25.57
CA LEU A 13 -17.53 7.93 26.67
C LEU A 13 -18.04 7.36 28.00
N ALA A 14 -18.92 6.35 28.01
CA ALA A 14 -19.42 5.75 29.24
C ALA A 14 -18.36 4.89 29.97
N ALA A 15 -17.38 4.35 29.25
CA ALA A 15 -16.27 3.58 29.82
C ALA A 15 -15.16 4.44 30.46
N LEU A 16 -15.17 5.78 30.25
CA LEU A 16 -14.18 6.72 30.79
C LEU A 16 -14.46 7.14 32.25
N SER A 17 -15.46 6.55 32.91
CA SER A 17 -15.86 6.90 34.29
C SER A 17 -15.21 6.03 35.37
N MET A 18 -14.28 5.13 35.01
CA MET A 18 -13.46 4.44 36.00
C MET A 18 -12.20 5.26 36.32
N PRO A 19 -11.85 5.46 37.60
CA PRO A 19 -10.56 6.02 37.99
C PRO A 19 -9.49 4.95 37.80
N ALA A 20 -9.22 4.59 36.54
CA ALA A 20 -8.01 3.92 36.13
C ALA A 20 -7.15 5.01 35.49
N SER A 21 -6.05 5.36 36.13
CA SER A 21 -5.00 6.17 35.50
C SER A 21 -4.39 5.31 34.39
N ALA A 22 -5.03 5.23 33.23
CA ALA A 22 -4.45 4.58 32.06
C ALA A 22 -3.15 5.32 31.76
N ASN A 23 -2.03 4.61 31.80
CA ASN A 23 -0.79 5.18 31.31
C ASN A 23 -0.93 5.32 29.79
N ILE A 24 -0.73 6.55 29.30
CA ILE A 24 -0.79 6.85 27.87
C ILE A 24 0.63 7.12 27.42
N ASP A 25 1.14 6.24 26.58
CA ASP A 25 2.41 6.42 25.92
C ASP A 25 2.18 7.10 24.57
N TRP A 26 3.01 8.11 24.27
CA TRP A 26 2.96 8.84 23.00
C TRP A 26 4.24 8.58 22.21
N SER A 27 4.08 8.46 20.90
CA SER A 27 5.19 8.42 19.96
C SER A 27 4.79 9.14 18.67
N GLY A 28 5.76 9.62 17.91
CA GLY A 28 5.48 10.23 16.62
C GLY A 28 6.63 10.11 15.63
N PHE A 29 6.34 10.49 14.40
CA PHE A 29 7.34 10.59 13.35
C PHE A 29 6.95 11.67 12.37
N ALA A 30 7.96 12.20 11.69
CA ALA A 30 7.76 13.19 10.64
C ALA A 30 8.80 13.02 9.54
N SER A 31 8.40 13.34 8.32
CA SER A 31 9.28 13.52 7.18
C SER A 31 8.99 14.91 6.62
N VAL A 32 10.03 15.66 6.29
CA VAL A 32 9.95 16.87 5.49
C VAL A 32 10.87 16.67 4.32
N GLY A 33 10.29 16.48 3.15
CA GLY A 33 11.03 16.15 1.94
C GLY A 33 10.64 17.03 0.77
N GLY A 34 11.54 17.10 -0.20
CA GLY A 34 11.29 17.78 -1.46
C GLY A 34 12.05 17.12 -2.60
N GLY A 35 11.65 17.44 -3.81
CA GLY A 35 12.16 16.80 -5.01
C GLY A 35 11.70 17.51 -6.28
N VAL A 36 12.26 17.08 -7.40
CA VAL A 36 12.00 17.63 -8.73
C VAL A 36 12.42 16.63 -9.80
N THR A 37 11.66 16.56 -10.90
CA THR A 37 12.05 15.82 -12.10
C THR A 37 12.95 16.67 -13.00
N THR A 38 13.78 16.03 -13.83
CA THR A 38 14.79 16.77 -14.62
C THR A 38 14.30 17.20 -16.00
N GLY A 39 13.29 16.52 -16.55
CA GLY A 39 12.71 16.81 -17.85
C GLY A 39 11.40 17.61 -17.75
N SER A 40 11.06 18.36 -18.80
CA SER A 40 9.92 19.27 -18.80
C SER A 40 8.55 18.60 -18.69
N ASP A 41 8.45 17.37 -19.17
CA ASP A 41 7.21 16.59 -19.26
C ASP A 41 7.32 15.30 -18.43
N GLU A 42 8.31 15.22 -17.52
CA GLU A 42 8.54 14.07 -16.64
C GLU A 42 7.67 14.19 -15.39
N GLN A 43 6.90 13.15 -15.08
CA GLN A 43 6.28 12.95 -13.77
C GLN A 43 6.79 11.65 -13.15
N LEU A 44 7.05 11.66 -11.85
CA LEU A 44 7.47 10.47 -11.11
C LEU A 44 7.20 10.64 -9.61
N PHE A 45 6.45 9.70 -9.01
CA PHE A 45 6.17 9.66 -7.56
C PHE A 45 5.60 10.98 -7.01
N GLY A 46 4.67 11.59 -7.74
CA GLY A 46 4.04 12.87 -7.39
C GLY A 46 4.88 14.12 -7.66
N TYR A 47 6.09 13.98 -8.20
CA TYR A 47 6.93 15.10 -8.61
C TYR A 47 6.84 15.39 -10.10
N ASP A 48 7.00 16.66 -10.46
CA ASP A 48 7.15 17.16 -11.82
C ASP A 48 8.40 18.07 -11.92
N ASN A 49 8.50 18.85 -13.01
CA ASN A 49 9.62 19.76 -13.27
C ASN A 49 9.67 20.98 -12.35
N ASN A 50 8.77 21.09 -11.38
CA ASN A 50 8.77 22.09 -10.33
C ASN A 50 9.22 21.48 -9.00
N VAL A 51 10.02 22.23 -8.24
CA VAL A 51 10.39 21.82 -6.89
C VAL A 51 9.13 21.76 -6.03
N SER A 52 8.78 20.56 -5.58
CA SER A 52 7.68 20.33 -4.65
C SER A 52 8.21 19.85 -3.30
N PHE A 53 7.41 20.06 -2.26
CA PHE A 53 7.65 19.54 -0.92
C PHE A 53 6.46 18.71 -0.40
N GLN A 54 5.48 18.43 -1.25
CA GLN A 54 4.26 17.75 -0.85
C GLN A 54 4.43 16.23 -0.77
N PRO A 55 4.93 15.51 -1.80
CA PRO A 55 4.86 14.05 -1.83
C PRO A 55 5.56 13.33 -0.68
N ASP A 56 6.58 13.94 -0.07
CA ASP A 56 7.39 13.34 1.01
C ASP A 56 7.21 13.96 2.38
N THR A 57 6.33 14.93 2.49
CA THR A 57 6.11 15.59 3.77
C THR A 57 4.93 14.94 4.47
N LEU A 58 5.18 14.40 5.66
CA LEU A 58 4.15 13.83 6.52
C LEU A 58 4.47 14.06 7.98
N PHE A 59 3.42 14.03 8.80
CA PHE A 59 3.52 14.09 10.26
C PHE A 59 2.51 13.11 10.86
N ALA A 60 2.96 12.32 11.82
CA ALA A 60 2.11 11.37 12.53
C ALA A 60 2.32 11.41 14.04
N LEU A 61 1.22 11.20 14.76
CA LEU A 61 1.19 11.07 16.21
C LEU A 61 0.39 9.81 16.59
N GLN A 62 0.97 8.98 17.44
CA GLN A 62 0.35 7.78 17.97
C GLN A 62 0.23 7.88 19.49
N GLY A 63 -0.95 7.52 20.01
CA GLY A 63 -1.19 7.32 21.43
C GLY A 63 -1.59 5.88 21.73
N THR A 64 -0.99 5.29 22.76
CA THR A 64 -1.33 3.95 23.26
C THR A 64 -1.73 4.05 24.74
N ALA A 65 -2.99 3.74 25.03
CA ALA A 65 -3.52 3.67 26.38
C ALA A 65 -3.51 2.24 26.90
N THR A 66 -2.75 1.96 27.97
CA THR A 66 -2.75 0.65 28.64
C THR A 66 -3.85 0.61 29.68
N LEU A 67 -4.91 -0.17 29.42
CA LEU A 67 -6.10 -0.27 30.28
C LEU A 67 -5.96 -1.35 31.36
N SER A 68 -5.19 -2.40 31.06
CA SER A 68 -4.82 -3.46 32.00
C SER A 68 -3.59 -4.18 31.47
N ASP A 69 -3.09 -5.19 32.21
CA ASP A 69 -1.99 -6.01 31.73
C ASP A 69 -2.25 -6.62 30.35
N ARG A 70 -3.50 -6.96 30.00
CA ARG A 70 -3.84 -7.67 28.75
C ARG A 70 -4.50 -6.83 27.67
N ILE A 71 -4.88 -5.58 27.98
CA ILE A 71 -5.69 -4.75 27.09
C ILE A 71 -5.04 -3.39 26.90
N SER A 72 -4.80 -3.02 25.66
CA SER A 72 -4.45 -1.65 25.27
C SER A 72 -5.28 -1.16 24.10
N VAL A 73 -5.36 0.16 23.95
CA VAL A 73 -5.99 0.82 22.81
C VAL A 73 -4.94 1.69 22.14
N THR A 74 -4.78 1.57 20.84
CA THR A 74 -3.83 2.36 20.05
C THR A 74 -4.58 3.15 18.99
N THR A 75 -4.19 4.41 18.80
CA THR A 75 -4.70 5.27 17.73
C THR A 75 -3.57 6.07 17.13
N GLN A 76 -3.49 6.12 15.81
CA GLN A 76 -2.54 6.96 15.07
C GLN A 76 -3.30 7.94 14.18
N LEU A 77 -2.88 9.20 14.27
CA LEU A 77 -3.30 10.28 13.40
C LEU A 77 -2.15 10.65 12.48
N MET A 78 -2.46 10.95 11.22
CA MET A 78 -1.46 11.36 10.24
C MET A 78 -2.00 12.46 9.33
N ALA A 79 -1.10 13.33 8.88
CA ALA A 79 -1.34 14.27 7.79
C ALA A 79 -0.20 14.13 6.78
N ARG A 80 -0.54 14.06 5.49
CA ARG A 80 0.41 13.91 4.38
C ARG A 80 0.26 15.06 3.40
N GLY A 81 1.36 15.48 2.77
CA GLY A 81 1.37 16.62 1.86
C GLY A 81 0.73 16.34 0.51
N ASP A 82 0.73 15.08 0.07
CA ASP A 82 0.03 14.59 -1.13
C ASP A 82 -1.50 14.51 -0.97
N ASP A 83 -2.00 14.55 0.27
CA ASP A 83 -3.42 14.71 0.64
C ASP A 83 -3.67 16.06 1.34
N ASP A 84 -3.05 17.14 0.85
CA ASP A 84 -3.27 18.52 1.32
C ASP A 84 -3.17 18.74 2.84
N PHE A 85 -2.42 17.87 3.53
CA PHE A 85 -2.33 17.80 4.99
C PHE A 85 -3.68 17.58 5.71
N ASN A 86 -4.64 16.95 5.05
CA ASN A 86 -5.86 16.47 5.68
C ASN A 86 -5.52 15.49 6.80
N LEU A 87 -6.17 15.65 7.95
CA LEU A 87 -5.92 14.81 9.11
C LEU A 87 -6.72 13.50 8.99
N ALA A 88 -6.02 12.38 8.86
CA ALA A 88 -6.59 11.06 8.79
C ALA A 88 -6.34 10.25 10.06
N VAL A 89 -7.26 9.32 10.36
CA VAL A 89 -7.03 8.24 11.34
C VAL A 89 -6.50 7.04 10.56
N GLU A 90 -5.20 6.77 10.68
CA GLU A 90 -4.57 5.63 10.00
C GLU A 90 -5.06 4.31 10.60
N TRP A 91 -4.95 4.18 11.92
CA TRP A 91 -5.49 3.04 12.64
C TRP A 91 -6.00 3.43 14.01
N ALA A 92 -7.00 2.67 14.46
CA ALA A 92 -7.62 2.80 15.76
C ALA A 92 -8.16 1.43 16.17
N TYR A 93 -7.46 0.76 17.09
CA TYR A 93 -7.77 -0.63 17.43
C TYR A 93 -7.53 -0.95 18.91
N ILE A 94 -8.23 -1.99 19.36
CA ILE A 94 -8.02 -2.63 20.65
C ILE A 94 -7.07 -3.80 20.44
N ASN A 95 -6.06 -3.89 21.29
CA ASN A 95 -5.15 -5.03 21.39
C ASN A 95 -5.52 -5.85 22.63
N PHE A 96 -5.75 -7.14 22.44
CA PHE A 96 -6.09 -8.10 23.48
C PHE A 96 -5.09 -9.25 23.51
N ARG A 97 -4.24 -9.28 24.55
CA ARG A 97 -3.28 -10.35 24.77
C ARG A 97 -3.97 -11.57 25.38
N LEU A 98 -4.24 -12.57 24.54
CA LEU A 98 -4.87 -13.83 24.91
C LEU A 98 -3.93 -14.69 25.75
N THR A 99 -2.67 -14.79 25.31
CA THR A 99 -1.55 -15.44 26.00
C THR A 99 -0.27 -14.63 25.74
N ASP A 100 0.85 -15.02 26.34
CA ASP A 100 2.13 -14.34 26.10
C ASP A 100 2.61 -14.43 24.63
N SER A 101 2.09 -15.39 23.86
CA SER A 101 2.43 -15.58 22.45
C SER A 101 1.29 -15.27 21.47
N LEU A 102 0.06 -15.03 21.95
CA LEU A 102 -1.13 -14.90 21.11
C LEU A 102 -1.86 -13.59 21.41
N THR A 103 -2.07 -12.80 20.37
CA THR A 103 -2.66 -11.46 20.45
C THR A 103 -3.76 -11.28 19.42
N LEU A 104 -4.91 -10.77 19.85
CA LEU A 104 -6.03 -10.40 18.99
C LEU A 104 -6.08 -8.87 18.87
N ASN A 105 -6.14 -8.35 17.65
CA ASN A 105 -6.42 -6.94 17.39
C ASN A 105 -7.80 -6.80 16.74
N ALA A 106 -8.54 -5.74 17.07
CA ALA A 106 -9.83 -5.43 16.46
C ALA A 106 -10.05 -3.92 16.33
N GLY A 107 -10.46 -3.46 15.15
CA GLY A 107 -10.68 -2.04 14.85
C GLY A 107 -10.29 -1.70 13.41
N LYS A 108 -9.91 -0.43 13.17
CA LYS A 108 -9.23 -0.01 11.93
C LYS A 108 -7.74 -0.34 12.07
N LEU A 109 -7.20 -1.14 11.17
CA LEU A 109 -5.88 -1.76 11.20
C LEU A 109 -5.18 -1.58 9.85
N ARG A 110 -3.86 -1.58 9.84
CA ARG A 110 -3.06 -1.56 8.61
C ARG A 110 -3.09 -2.92 7.90
N LEU A 111 -3.13 -2.91 6.58
CA LEU A 111 -3.05 -4.11 5.75
C LEU A 111 -1.62 -4.68 5.77
N PRO A 112 -1.44 -5.96 6.18
CA PRO A 112 -0.11 -6.57 6.31
C PRO A 112 0.38 -7.16 4.97
N PHE A 113 0.21 -6.45 3.86
CA PHE A 113 0.56 -6.89 2.51
C PHE A 113 2.07 -7.07 2.29
N TYR A 114 2.90 -6.20 2.85
CA TYR A 114 4.29 -6.03 2.47
C TYR A 114 5.27 -6.35 3.61
N LEU A 115 6.55 -6.46 3.27
CA LEU A 115 7.65 -6.62 4.20
C LEU A 115 7.78 -5.46 5.19
N TYR A 116 7.54 -4.23 4.72
CA TYR A 116 7.56 -3.02 5.54
C TYR A 116 6.14 -2.50 5.89
N SER A 117 5.08 -3.32 5.79
CA SER A 117 3.70 -2.88 6.07
C SER A 117 3.52 -2.16 7.41
N ASP A 118 4.15 -2.68 8.48
CA ASP A 118 4.02 -2.13 9.84
C ASP A 118 4.77 -0.80 10.03
N SER A 119 5.64 -0.43 9.08
CA SER A 119 6.51 0.74 9.17
C SER A 119 6.55 1.53 7.87
N LEU A 120 5.55 1.39 7.00
CA LEU A 120 5.59 1.94 5.63
C LEU A 120 5.86 3.45 5.64
N ASP A 121 5.13 4.14 6.51
CA ASP A 121 5.18 5.60 6.66
C ASP A 121 6.31 6.07 7.59
N VAL A 122 6.94 5.16 8.34
CA VAL A 122 8.01 5.48 9.28
C VAL A 122 9.33 5.46 8.52
N ALA A 123 9.54 6.45 7.66
CA ALA A 123 10.66 6.42 6.73
C ALA A 123 12.05 6.32 7.40
N TYR A 124 12.20 6.80 8.63
CA TYR A 124 13.40 6.60 9.44
C TYR A 124 13.79 5.11 9.64
N SER A 125 12.81 4.19 9.57
CA SER A 125 12.98 2.75 9.82
C SER A 125 13.75 2.00 8.73
N TYR A 126 13.82 2.54 7.52
CA TYR A 126 14.51 1.92 6.37
C TYR A 126 15.58 2.84 5.77
N HIS A 127 16.39 2.31 4.84
CA HIS A 127 17.52 3.04 4.25
C HIS A 127 17.08 4.06 3.19
N TRP A 128 16.07 3.74 2.39
CA TRP A 128 15.54 4.62 1.33
C TRP A 128 14.94 5.91 1.87
N LEU A 129 14.83 6.94 1.02
CA LEU A 129 14.00 8.10 1.31
C LEU A 129 12.51 7.70 1.42
N ARG A 130 12.03 6.89 0.48
CA ARG A 130 10.70 6.27 0.46
C ARG A 130 10.83 4.78 0.16
N THR A 131 9.91 3.93 0.59
CA THR A 131 9.87 2.55 0.06
C THR A 131 9.67 2.56 -1.46
N PRO A 132 10.13 1.54 -2.21
CA PRO A 132 9.95 1.49 -3.66
C PRO A 132 8.47 1.54 -4.05
N GLU A 133 7.95 2.72 -4.44
CA GLU A 133 6.53 2.91 -4.80
C GLU A 133 6.07 1.97 -5.92
N SER A 134 6.99 1.57 -6.80
CA SER A 134 6.75 0.50 -7.79
C SER A 134 6.20 -0.81 -7.21
N VAL A 135 6.50 -1.15 -5.94
CA VAL A 135 6.03 -2.38 -5.27
C VAL A 135 4.95 -2.06 -4.23
N TYR A 136 5.13 -0.96 -3.50
CA TYR A 136 4.25 -0.51 -2.43
C TYR A 136 3.09 0.34 -2.97
N ARG A 137 2.29 -0.24 -3.87
CA ARG A 137 1.24 0.46 -4.65
C ARG A 137 -0.15 -0.18 -4.57
N ALA A 138 -0.42 -0.99 -3.55
CA ALA A 138 -1.77 -1.50 -3.34
C ALA A 138 -2.72 -0.29 -3.18
N PRO A 139 -3.94 -0.37 -3.72
CA PRO A 139 -4.88 0.75 -3.71
C PRO A 139 -5.39 1.11 -2.31
N PHE A 140 -5.10 0.27 -1.31
CA PHE A 140 -5.58 0.44 0.05
C PHE A 140 -4.48 0.15 1.06
N ASP A 141 -4.46 0.95 2.12
CA ASP A 141 -3.50 0.84 3.21
C ASP A 141 -4.08 0.19 4.47
N ASN A 142 -5.39 0.33 4.68
CA ASN A 142 -6.05 0.00 5.94
C ASN A 142 -7.31 -0.83 5.70
N TYR A 143 -7.73 -1.56 6.73
CA TYR A 143 -8.98 -2.32 6.74
C TYR A 143 -9.65 -2.21 8.12
N THR A 144 -10.97 -2.39 8.17
CA THR A 144 -11.72 -2.51 9.43
C THR A 144 -12.08 -3.97 9.67
N GLY A 145 -11.63 -4.51 10.79
CA GLY A 145 -11.88 -5.90 11.12
C GLY A 145 -11.07 -6.38 12.32
N ALA A 146 -10.53 -7.59 12.21
CA ALA A 146 -9.71 -8.18 13.25
C ALA A 146 -8.46 -8.87 12.67
N SER A 147 -7.46 -9.05 13.52
CA SER A 147 -6.30 -9.90 13.23
C SER A 147 -5.93 -10.75 14.44
N LEU A 148 -5.50 -11.99 14.22
CA LEU A 148 -4.92 -12.85 15.23
C LEU A 148 -3.43 -13.06 14.92
N GLN A 149 -2.55 -12.64 15.82
CA GLN A 149 -1.11 -12.77 15.69
C GLN A 149 -0.56 -13.77 16.71
N HIS A 150 0.26 -14.70 16.24
CA HIS A 150 0.95 -15.69 17.06
C HIS A 150 2.47 -15.59 16.86
N ASN A 151 3.23 -15.51 17.96
CA ASN A 151 4.68 -15.49 17.96
C ASN A 151 5.24 -16.82 18.52
N ALA A 152 5.89 -17.60 17.67
CA ALA A 152 6.55 -18.84 18.04
C ALA A 152 8.07 -18.65 18.11
N PHE A 153 8.70 -19.25 19.12
CA PHE A 153 10.15 -19.24 19.31
C PHE A 153 10.69 -20.64 19.05
N VAL A 154 11.42 -20.84 17.94
CA VAL A 154 11.94 -22.14 17.51
C VAL A 154 13.45 -22.06 17.37
N GLY A 155 14.19 -22.51 18.39
CA GLY A 155 15.64 -22.33 18.46
C GLY A 155 15.99 -20.84 18.47
N ASN A 156 16.74 -20.39 17.45
CA ASN A 156 17.11 -18.98 17.27
C ASN A 156 16.14 -18.21 16.37
N ALA A 157 15.07 -18.85 15.89
CA ALA A 157 14.09 -18.21 15.02
C ALA A 157 12.92 -17.66 15.83
N VAL A 158 12.47 -16.45 15.47
CA VAL A 158 11.16 -15.91 15.86
C VAL A 158 10.26 -15.99 14.63
N ILE A 159 9.15 -16.71 14.75
CA ILE A 159 8.17 -16.87 13.68
C ILE A 159 6.87 -16.19 14.11
N THR A 160 6.49 -15.15 13.39
CA THR A 160 5.23 -14.43 13.58
C THR A 160 4.26 -14.85 12.47
N THR A 161 3.11 -15.39 12.86
CA THR A 161 2.01 -15.70 11.95
C THR A 161 0.84 -14.77 12.27
N GLN A 162 0.29 -14.11 11.27
CA GLN A 162 -0.84 -13.20 11.40
C GLN A 162 -1.95 -13.64 10.46
N PHE A 163 -3.15 -13.87 11.00
CA PHE A 163 -4.38 -14.06 10.23
C PHE A 163 -5.23 -12.80 10.33
N MET A 164 -5.90 -12.40 9.26
CA MET A 164 -6.79 -11.25 9.26
C MET A 164 -8.12 -11.55 8.57
N ALA A 165 -9.15 -10.82 9.00
CA ALA A 165 -10.45 -10.79 8.35
C ALA A 165 -11.09 -9.41 8.54
N GLY A 166 -11.68 -8.84 7.50
CA GLY A 166 -12.39 -7.55 7.58
C GLY A 166 -12.83 -7.02 6.23
N ASN A 167 -13.05 -5.71 6.17
CA ASN A 167 -13.50 -5.01 4.96
C ASN A 167 -12.69 -3.72 4.76
N VAL A 168 -12.65 -3.24 3.53
CA VAL A 168 -12.07 -1.97 3.12
C VAL A 168 -13.18 -1.12 2.48
N ASP A 169 -13.24 0.14 2.87
CA ASP A 169 -14.12 1.17 2.31
C ASP A 169 -13.26 2.44 2.26
N ASP A 170 -12.77 2.77 1.07
CA ASP A 170 -11.83 3.86 0.84
C ASP A 170 -11.91 4.39 -0.60
N THR A 171 -11.26 5.52 -0.88
CA THR A 171 -11.11 6.00 -2.26
C THR A 171 -9.83 5.45 -2.91
N VAL A 172 -9.91 5.21 -4.21
CA VAL A 172 -8.80 4.76 -5.06
C VAL A 172 -8.53 5.88 -6.07
N TYR A 173 -7.27 6.28 -6.21
CA TYR A 173 -6.90 7.22 -7.25
C TYR A 173 -6.88 6.55 -8.62
N ALA A 174 -7.53 7.15 -9.62
CA ALA A 174 -7.57 6.68 -11.00
C ALA A 174 -6.71 7.59 -11.90
N PRO A 175 -5.45 7.21 -12.22
CA PRO A 175 -4.51 8.06 -12.94
C PRO A 175 -5.01 8.53 -14.32
N THR A 176 -5.82 7.71 -14.99
CA THR A 176 -6.37 8.01 -16.33
C THR A 176 -7.39 9.14 -16.33
N THR A 177 -8.01 9.43 -15.19
CA THR A 177 -9.06 10.46 -15.07
C THR A 177 -8.73 11.56 -14.08
N ASP A 178 -7.62 11.43 -13.35
CA ASP A 178 -7.21 12.31 -12.25
C ASP A 178 -8.33 12.51 -11.23
N ARG A 179 -8.94 11.39 -10.81
CA ARG A 179 -10.08 11.36 -9.89
C ARG A 179 -9.95 10.26 -8.86
N GLU A 180 -10.51 10.53 -7.69
CA GLU A 180 -10.82 9.51 -6.70
C GLU A 180 -12.12 8.79 -7.09
N ILE A 181 -12.04 7.46 -7.12
CA ILE A 181 -13.18 6.56 -7.30
C ILE A 181 -13.38 5.73 -6.04
N GLN A 182 -14.63 5.45 -5.69
CA GLN A 182 -14.92 4.64 -4.51
C GLN A 182 -14.46 3.19 -4.76
N GLY A 183 -13.75 2.63 -3.79
CA GLY A 183 -13.40 1.21 -3.71
C GLY A 183 -14.03 0.58 -2.47
N GLU A 184 -14.59 -0.61 -2.62
CA GLU A 184 -15.10 -1.42 -1.51
C GLU A 184 -14.58 -2.85 -1.65
N VAL A 185 -13.97 -3.38 -0.60
CA VAL A 185 -13.53 -4.77 -0.54
C VAL A 185 -14.15 -5.43 0.67
N ASN A 186 -15.11 -6.31 0.44
CA ASN A 186 -15.79 -7.04 1.49
C ASN A 186 -15.19 -8.43 1.68
N ASN A 187 -15.39 -9.02 2.86
CA ASN A 187 -14.96 -10.39 3.17
C ASN A 187 -13.46 -10.65 2.90
N LEU A 188 -12.62 -9.62 3.06
CA LEU A 188 -11.18 -9.74 2.89
C LEU A 188 -10.62 -10.61 4.00
N ILE A 189 -10.01 -11.73 3.62
CA ILE A 189 -9.31 -12.64 4.52
C ILE A 189 -7.87 -12.80 4.05
N GLY A 190 -6.97 -13.08 4.97
CA GLY A 190 -5.60 -13.37 4.58
C GLY A 190 -4.71 -13.81 5.72
N ALA A 191 -3.51 -14.22 5.35
CA ALA A 191 -2.48 -14.60 6.29
C ALA A 191 -1.12 -14.10 5.84
N SER A 192 -0.27 -13.76 6.81
CA SER A 192 1.15 -13.54 6.59
C SER A 192 1.99 -14.29 7.61
N VAL A 193 3.19 -14.68 7.19
CA VAL A 193 4.19 -15.31 8.05
C VAL A 193 5.49 -14.54 7.89
N THR A 194 6.09 -14.13 9.01
CA THR A 194 7.43 -13.56 9.06
C THR A 194 8.32 -14.45 9.91
N ALA A 195 9.49 -14.83 9.39
CA ALA A 195 10.50 -15.57 10.11
C ALA A 195 11.77 -14.72 10.22
N MET A 196 12.16 -14.41 11.45
CA MET A 196 13.43 -13.75 11.76
C MET A 196 14.41 -14.79 12.28
N LEU A 197 15.54 -14.98 11.58
CA LEU A 197 16.58 -15.94 11.94
C LEU A 197 17.96 -15.31 11.74
N ASN A 198 18.65 -15.02 12.84
CA ASN A 198 19.95 -14.32 12.83
C ASN A 198 19.85 -12.99 12.05
N SER A 199 20.57 -12.86 10.94
CA SER A 199 20.55 -11.70 10.04
C SER A 199 19.47 -11.75 8.97
N TRP A 200 18.62 -12.78 8.95
CA TRP A 200 17.58 -12.93 7.92
C TRP A 200 16.20 -12.56 8.45
N THR A 201 15.44 -11.87 7.62
CA THR A 201 13.98 -11.72 7.76
C THR A 201 13.35 -12.23 6.48
N LEU A 202 12.48 -13.23 6.59
CA LEU A 202 11.73 -13.78 5.46
C LEU A 202 10.25 -13.51 5.70
N ARG A 203 9.52 -13.11 4.68
CA ARG A 203 8.07 -12.90 4.77
C ARG A 203 7.36 -13.50 3.57
N ALA A 204 6.18 -14.06 3.81
CA ALA A 204 5.21 -14.38 2.78
C ALA A 204 3.81 -13.95 3.23
N GLY A 205 2.98 -13.49 2.29
CA GLY A 205 1.60 -13.08 2.53
C GLY A 205 0.69 -13.55 1.41
N TYR A 206 -0.55 -13.89 1.75
CA TYR A 206 -1.61 -14.17 0.79
C TYR A 206 -2.96 -13.69 1.33
N PHE A 207 -3.67 -12.94 0.50
CA PHE A 207 -4.92 -12.28 0.83
C PHE A 207 -5.92 -12.48 -0.30
N HIS A 208 -7.18 -12.62 0.07
CA HIS A 208 -8.25 -12.96 -0.84
C HIS A 208 -9.56 -12.33 -0.42
N THR A 209 -10.31 -11.87 -1.41
CA THR A 209 -11.69 -11.42 -1.31
C THR A 209 -12.48 -12.03 -2.46
N ASN A 210 -13.77 -12.22 -2.26
CA ASN A 210 -14.73 -12.62 -3.28
C ASN A 210 -15.75 -11.52 -3.59
N ASP A 211 -15.52 -10.30 -3.11
CA ASP A 211 -16.44 -9.18 -3.25
C ASP A 211 -15.64 -7.87 -3.24
N ALA A 212 -14.87 -7.66 -4.31
CA ALA A 212 -14.18 -6.41 -4.62
C ALA A 212 -14.99 -5.58 -5.61
N ASN A 213 -15.14 -4.29 -5.30
CA ASN A 213 -15.94 -3.34 -6.05
C ASN A 213 -15.13 -2.06 -6.28
N VAL A 214 -15.07 -1.60 -7.52
CA VAL A 214 -14.56 -0.29 -7.92
C VAL A 214 -15.60 0.41 -8.77
N PHE A 215 -16.12 1.52 -8.26
CA PHE A 215 -17.23 2.23 -8.86
C PHE A 215 -16.71 3.23 -9.91
N MET A 216 -16.49 2.73 -11.13
CA MET A 216 -16.02 3.55 -12.25
C MET A 216 -17.04 4.65 -12.60
N THR A 217 -16.55 5.88 -12.77
CA THR A 217 -17.39 7.06 -13.08
C THR A 217 -17.04 7.72 -14.41
N ASP A 218 -16.06 7.19 -15.14
CA ASP A 218 -15.64 7.75 -16.42
C ASP A 218 -16.76 7.64 -17.48
N PRO A 219 -17.18 8.74 -18.12
CA PRO A 219 -18.26 8.70 -19.10
C PRO A 219 -17.97 7.85 -20.33
N ALA A 220 -16.71 7.75 -20.77
CA ALA A 220 -16.36 6.94 -21.95
C ALA A 220 -16.43 5.45 -21.61
N TYR A 221 -15.94 5.07 -20.43
CA TYR A 221 -16.10 3.72 -19.87
C TYR A 221 -17.59 3.33 -19.77
N LEU A 222 -18.41 4.17 -19.13
CA LEU A 222 -19.84 3.91 -18.96
C LEU A 222 -20.58 3.85 -20.31
N GLY A 223 -20.16 4.67 -21.29
CA GLY A 223 -20.69 4.64 -22.65
C GLY A 223 -20.38 3.32 -23.37
N LEU A 224 -19.17 2.78 -23.22
CA LEU A 224 -18.78 1.48 -23.76
C LEU A 224 -19.59 0.35 -23.12
N ILE A 225 -19.72 0.33 -21.79
CA ILE A 225 -20.54 -0.66 -21.06
C ILE A 225 -22.00 -0.64 -21.55
N ASN A 226 -22.60 0.54 -21.71
CA ASN A 226 -23.97 0.64 -22.24
C ASN A 226 -24.08 0.10 -23.66
N SER A 227 -23.10 0.40 -24.53
CA SER A 227 -23.08 -0.06 -25.91
C SER A 227 -22.93 -1.58 -26.01
N LEU A 228 -22.13 -2.20 -25.13
CA LEU A 228 -21.99 -3.66 -25.04
C LEU A 228 -23.31 -4.32 -24.63
N ASN A 229 -23.98 -3.78 -23.60
CA ASN A 229 -25.28 -4.29 -23.14
C ASN A 229 -26.36 -4.16 -24.24
N GLU A 230 -26.42 -3.04 -24.95
CA GLU A 230 -27.36 -2.83 -26.07
C GLU A 230 -27.11 -3.82 -27.23
N ALA A 231 -25.86 -4.20 -27.45
CA ALA A 231 -25.47 -5.21 -28.43
C ALA A 231 -25.69 -6.66 -27.96
N GLY A 232 -26.15 -6.86 -26.71
CA GLY A 232 -26.36 -8.19 -26.10
C GLY A 232 -25.07 -8.86 -25.61
N LEU A 233 -23.96 -8.12 -25.50
CA LEU A 233 -22.67 -8.59 -25.01
C LEU A 233 -22.54 -8.40 -23.48
N ASN A 234 -23.53 -8.89 -22.74
CA ASN A 234 -23.63 -8.68 -21.28
C ASN A 234 -22.46 -9.32 -20.53
N ASP A 235 -22.01 -10.51 -20.94
CA ASP A 235 -20.87 -11.21 -20.32
C ASP A 235 -19.58 -10.37 -20.43
N THR A 236 -19.40 -9.64 -21.54
CA THR A 236 -18.26 -8.72 -21.71
C THR A 236 -18.41 -7.49 -20.82
N ALA A 237 -19.61 -6.92 -20.75
CA ALA A 237 -19.87 -5.78 -19.87
C ALA A 237 -19.64 -6.15 -18.40
N GLU A 238 -20.05 -7.35 -17.98
CA GLU A 238 -19.76 -7.90 -16.66
C GLU A 238 -18.26 -8.10 -16.46
N ALA A 239 -17.56 -8.75 -17.40
CA ALA A 239 -16.10 -8.97 -17.31
C ALA A 239 -15.24 -7.69 -17.35
N MET A 240 -15.83 -6.54 -17.68
CA MET A 240 -15.19 -5.23 -17.59
C MET A 240 -15.48 -4.54 -16.27
N ASN A 241 -16.68 -4.75 -15.71
CA ASN A 241 -17.09 -4.15 -14.45
C ASN A 241 -16.38 -4.82 -13.30
N PHE A 242 -15.62 -4.05 -12.52
CA PHE A 242 -15.01 -4.56 -11.30
C PHE A 242 -16.00 -4.47 -10.13
N LEU A 243 -17.06 -5.29 -10.13
CA LEU A 243 -18.14 -5.27 -9.13
C LEU A 243 -18.46 -6.69 -8.64
N GLY A 244 -18.24 -6.94 -7.35
CA GLY A 244 -18.43 -8.26 -6.74
C GLY A 244 -17.38 -9.29 -7.16
N ASP A 245 -16.22 -8.82 -7.60
CA ASP A 245 -15.19 -9.66 -8.20
C ASP A 245 -14.25 -10.28 -7.17
N THR A 246 -13.55 -11.32 -7.61
CA THR A 246 -12.51 -11.96 -6.80
C THR A 246 -11.20 -11.22 -6.95
N GLY A 247 -10.68 -10.71 -5.83
CA GLY A 247 -9.34 -10.12 -5.72
C GLY A 247 -8.40 -11.04 -4.94
N THR A 248 -7.15 -11.13 -5.37
CA THR A 248 -6.08 -11.79 -4.61
C THR A 248 -4.82 -10.97 -4.59
N PHE A 249 -4.16 -10.90 -3.44
CA PHE A 249 -2.85 -10.28 -3.29
C PHE A 249 -1.88 -11.30 -2.68
N ALA A 250 -0.72 -11.48 -3.30
CA ALA A 250 0.35 -12.34 -2.81
C ALA A 250 1.65 -11.56 -2.69
N SER A 251 2.43 -11.83 -1.65
CA SER A 251 3.77 -11.26 -1.49
C SER A 251 4.77 -12.27 -0.96
N VAL A 252 6.02 -12.13 -1.39
CA VAL A 252 7.17 -12.83 -0.82
C VAL A 252 8.36 -11.90 -0.77
N GLY A 253 9.03 -11.86 0.38
CA GLY A 253 10.16 -10.97 0.60
C GLY A 253 11.22 -11.59 1.50
N ALA A 254 12.45 -11.11 1.32
CA ALA A 254 13.59 -11.51 2.12
C ALA A 254 14.52 -10.32 2.33
N ILE A 255 15.00 -10.13 3.56
CA ILE A 255 16.07 -9.21 3.92
C ILE A 255 17.19 -10.02 4.56
N TYR A 256 18.42 -9.76 4.13
CA TYR A 256 19.61 -10.04 4.90
C TYR A 256 20.18 -8.72 5.42
N ASP A 257 20.43 -8.62 6.72
CA ASP A 257 21.07 -7.46 7.35
C ASP A 257 22.01 -7.90 8.48
N ASN A 258 23.30 -7.62 8.33
CA ASN A 258 24.31 -7.88 9.36
C ASN A 258 24.85 -6.60 10.02
N MET A 259 24.07 -5.52 9.95
CA MET A 259 24.39 -4.18 10.43
C MET A 259 25.53 -3.45 9.69
N ASN A 260 26.25 -4.12 8.80
CA ASN A 260 27.28 -3.50 7.94
C ASN A 260 26.83 -3.51 6.48
N TRP A 261 26.41 -4.68 5.99
CA TRP A 261 25.84 -4.87 4.68
C TRP A 261 24.41 -5.33 4.82
N PHE A 262 23.59 -4.91 3.87
CA PHE A 262 22.24 -5.42 3.73
C PHE A 262 21.90 -5.66 2.27
N ALA A 263 21.01 -6.61 2.04
CA ALA A 263 20.36 -6.85 0.77
C ALA A 263 18.92 -7.25 1.02
N GLY A 264 18.03 -6.87 0.12
CA GLY A 264 16.61 -7.15 0.23
C GLY A 264 15.99 -7.43 -1.13
N PHE A 265 14.95 -8.25 -1.13
CA PHE A 265 14.12 -8.50 -2.29
C PHE A 265 12.67 -8.61 -1.85
N GLU A 266 11.76 -8.16 -2.70
CA GLU A 266 10.34 -8.38 -2.54
C GLU A 266 9.67 -8.53 -3.90
N TYR A 267 8.70 -9.42 -3.97
CA TYR A 267 7.82 -9.63 -5.12
C TYR A 267 6.38 -9.58 -4.64
N THR A 268 5.52 -8.94 -5.42
CA THR A 268 4.09 -8.83 -5.18
C THR A 268 3.30 -9.13 -6.45
N GLU A 269 2.14 -9.73 -6.27
CA GLU A 269 1.17 -9.98 -7.34
C GLU A 269 -0.22 -9.62 -6.85
N LEU A 270 -0.92 -8.78 -7.61
CA LEU A 270 -2.34 -8.44 -7.41
C LEU A 270 -3.10 -8.93 -8.64
N GLU A 271 -4.11 -9.76 -8.43
CA GLU A 271 -4.97 -10.29 -9.49
C GLU A 271 -6.42 -9.95 -9.18
N ASN A 272 -7.11 -9.34 -10.15
CA ASN A 272 -8.54 -9.12 -10.13
C ASN A 272 -9.17 -9.99 -11.22
N LYS A 273 -9.92 -11.01 -10.82
CA LYS A 273 -10.59 -11.91 -11.76
C LYS A 273 -11.82 -11.22 -12.32
N ASN A 274 -12.10 -11.48 -13.61
CA ASN A 274 -13.27 -10.97 -14.33
C ASN A 274 -13.39 -9.44 -14.35
N SER A 275 -12.25 -8.74 -14.35
CA SER A 275 -12.19 -7.29 -14.35
C SER A 275 -11.49 -6.75 -15.61
N ILE A 276 -11.74 -5.47 -15.91
CA ILE A 276 -10.93 -4.71 -16.87
C ILE A 276 -9.46 -4.59 -16.44
N PHE A 277 -9.19 -4.68 -15.14
CA PHE A 277 -7.83 -4.73 -14.58
C PHE A 277 -7.26 -6.13 -14.73
N GLY A 278 -6.07 -6.25 -15.31
CA GLY A 278 -5.39 -7.54 -15.41
C GLY A 278 -4.60 -7.89 -14.15
N THR A 279 -3.54 -8.67 -14.34
CA THR A 279 -2.62 -9.04 -13.27
C THR A 279 -1.49 -8.04 -13.17
N ASP A 280 -1.33 -7.50 -11.97
CA ASP A 280 -0.30 -6.55 -11.61
C ASP A 280 0.84 -7.29 -10.91
N ARG A 281 2.06 -7.13 -11.42
CA ARG A 281 3.25 -7.70 -10.81
C ARG A 281 4.25 -6.62 -10.51
N SER A 282 4.89 -6.73 -9.34
CA SER A 282 5.96 -5.80 -8.99
C SER A 282 7.06 -6.50 -8.22
N SER A 283 8.28 -6.04 -8.37
CA SER A 283 9.37 -6.50 -7.53
C SER A 283 10.47 -5.46 -7.38
N TYR A 284 11.26 -5.58 -6.31
CA TYR A 284 12.52 -4.87 -6.18
C TYR A 284 13.61 -5.77 -5.64
N PHE A 285 14.85 -5.42 -5.98
CA PHE A 285 16.05 -5.85 -5.29
C PHE A 285 16.83 -4.63 -4.82
N THR A 286 17.28 -4.64 -3.57
CA THR A 286 18.09 -3.57 -2.98
C THR A 286 19.34 -4.15 -2.33
N ALA A 287 20.42 -3.38 -2.35
CA ALA A 287 21.61 -3.68 -1.58
C ALA A 287 22.30 -2.39 -1.13
N GLY A 288 22.98 -2.46 0.00
CA GLY A 288 23.67 -1.30 0.53
C GLY A 288 24.68 -1.62 1.63
N LYS A 289 25.36 -0.57 2.06
CA LYS A 289 26.42 -0.63 3.07
C LYS A 289 26.32 0.54 4.03
N ARG A 290 26.52 0.23 5.31
CA ARG A 290 26.65 1.19 6.41
C ARG A 290 28.11 1.39 6.76
N PHE A 291 28.55 2.64 6.87
CA PHE A 291 29.91 3.01 7.27
C PHE A 291 29.90 4.30 8.10
N GLY A 292 30.10 4.16 9.41
CA GLY A 292 29.93 5.26 10.34
C GLY A 292 28.47 5.73 10.37
N ALA A 293 28.25 7.03 10.20
CA ALA A 293 26.91 7.64 10.15
C ALA A 293 26.27 7.61 8.75
N TYR A 294 26.93 7.01 7.75
CA TYR A 294 26.47 7.01 6.37
C TYR A 294 25.99 5.63 5.95
N THR A 295 24.95 5.60 5.12
CA THR A 295 24.47 4.41 4.44
C THR A 295 24.30 4.72 2.96
N LEU A 296 24.97 3.94 2.10
CA LEU A 296 24.76 3.99 0.65
C LEU A 296 23.93 2.78 0.21
N HIS A 297 23.02 2.99 -0.74
CA HIS A 297 22.23 1.91 -1.31
C HIS A 297 21.97 2.11 -2.79
N ALA A 298 21.67 0.99 -3.46
CA ALA A 298 21.14 0.95 -4.80
C ALA A 298 19.94 0.01 -4.83
N THR A 299 18.96 0.32 -5.68
CA THR A 299 17.72 -0.45 -5.80
C THR A 299 17.32 -0.53 -7.27
N PHE A 300 16.94 -1.72 -7.68
CA PHE A 300 16.33 -1.98 -8.98
C PHE A 300 14.91 -2.48 -8.73
N ALA A 301 13.93 -1.92 -9.41
CA ALA A 301 12.56 -2.36 -9.30
C ALA A 301 11.89 -2.45 -10.67
N GLN A 302 10.80 -3.21 -10.77
CA GLN A 302 10.03 -3.36 -11.99
C GLN A 302 8.56 -3.47 -11.65
N THR A 303 7.72 -2.82 -12.45
CA THR A 303 6.29 -3.13 -12.59
C THR A 303 6.04 -3.81 -13.93
N ASP A 304 5.12 -4.77 -13.95
CA ASP A 304 4.66 -5.45 -15.16
C ASP A 304 3.15 -5.75 -15.02
N ASP A 305 2.35 -4.80 -15.46
CA ASP A 305 0.89 -4.81 -15.37
C ASP A 305 0.32 -5.31 -16.70
N LYS A 306 -0.42 -6.41 -16.63
CA LYS A 306 -0.97 -7.05 -17.82
C LYS A 306 -2.33 -6.44 -18.18
N ALA A 307 -2.57 -6.32 -19.48
CA ALA A 307 -3.93 -6.09 -19.98
C ALA A 307 -4.82 -7.27 -19.58
N SER A 308 -6.07 -6.98 -19.21
CA SER A 308 -7.10 -8.02 -19.08
C SER A 308 -7.46 -8.62 -20.44
N ASN A 309 -8.14 -9.77 -20.41
CA ASN A 309 -8.63 -10.46 -21.60
C ASN A 309 -10.16 -10.45 -21.68
N ALA A 310 -10.80 -9.37 -21.22
CA ALA A 310 -12.27 -9.26 -21.16
C ALA A 310 -12.92 -9.45 -22.54
N ALA A 311 -12.26 -9.03 -23.62
CA ALA A 311 -12.71 -9.19 -25.00
C ALA A 311 -12.88 -10.66 -25.43
N SER A 312 -12.25 -11.62 -24.75
CA SER A 312 -12.38 -13.06 -25.06
C SER A 312 -13.80 -13.62 -24.85
N THR A 313 -14.67 -12.87 -24.19
CA THR A 313 -16.10 -13.19 -24.01
C THR A 313 -16.96 -12.81 -25.23
N ILE A 314 -16.44 -11.99 -26.14
CA ILE A 314 -17.17 -11.55 -27.34
C ILE A 314 -17.15 -12.68 -28.39
N PRO A 315 -18.28 -13.03 -29.02
CA PRO A 315 -18.32 -14.00 -30.12
C PRO A 315 -17.46 -13.57 -31.31
N ASP A 316 -16.77 -14.54 -31.94
CA ASP A 316 -15.97 -14.33 -33.15
C ASP A 316 -16.89 -14.11 -34.38
N ASP A 317 -17.43 -12.90 -34.49
CA ASP A 317 -18.26 -12.42 -35.61
C ASP A 317 -17.79 -11.01 -36.04
N ALA A 318 -17.69 -10.79 -37.35
CA ALA A 318 -17.29 -9.51 -37.92
C ALA A 318 -18.18 -8.33 -37.48
N ALA A 319 -19.44 -8.60 -37.13
CA ALA A 319 -20.37 -7.60 -36.60
C ALA A 319 -19.90 -7.02 -35.25
N PHE A 320 -19.14 -7.78 -34.45
CA PHE A 320 -18.66 -7.35 -33.13
C PHE A 320 -17.23 -6.81 -33.14
N ALA A 321 -16.54 -6.79 -34.28
CA ALA A 321 -15.17 -6.30 -34.39
C ALA A 321 -14.92 -4.89 -33.77
N PRO A 322 -15.84 -3.91 -33.89
CA PRO A 322 -15.68 -2.62 -33.22
C PRO A 322 -15.68 -2.71 -31.68
N PHE A 323 -16.45 -3.64 -31.10
CA PHE A 323 -16.48 -3.84 -29.65
C PHE A 323 -15.20 -4.49 -29.17
N VAL A 324 -14.68 -5.49 -29.89
CA VAL A 324 -13.37 -6.10 -29.59
C VAL A 324 -12.29 -5.01 -29.54
N ALA A 325 -12.21 -4.16 -30.56
CA ALA A 325 -11.23 -3.08 -30.60
C ALA A 325 -11.39 -2.08 -29.44
N GLY A 326 -12.62 -1.76 -29.05
CA GLY A 326 -12.90 -0.86 -27.92
C GLY A 326 -12.48 -1.45 -26.58
N VAL A 327 -12.82 -2.72 -26.32
CA VAL A 327 -12.49 -3.42 -25.08
C VAL A 327 -10.99 -3.67 -24.97
N GLU A 328 -10.35 -4.14 -26.04
CA GLU A 328 -8.90 -4.34 -26.07
C GLU A 328 -8.15 -3.02 -25.93
N GLY A 329 -8.60 -1.94 -26.57
CA GLY A 329 -8.00 -0.62 -26.43
C GLY A 329 -7.98 -0.12 -24.98
N LEU A 330 -9.08 -0.31 -24.25
CA LEU A 330 -9.16 0.04 -22.84
C LEU A 330 -8.31 -0.89 -21.97
N ALA A 331 -8.36 -2.21 -22.20
CA ALA A 331 -7.55 -3.17 -21.45
C ALA A 331 -6.04 -2.89 -21.62
N GLN A 332 -5.60 -2.57 -22.84
CA GLN A 332 -4.21 -2.19 -23.12
C GLN A 332 -3.83 -0.85 -22.48
N SER A 333 -4.78 0.08 -22.30
CA SER A 333 -4.49 1.34 -21.61
C SER A 333 -4.26 1.16 -20.11
N GLN A 334 -4.59 0.01 -19.53
CA GLN A 334 -4.26 -0.35 -18.15
C GLN A 334 -2.93 -1.10 -18.04
N ALA A 335 -2.39 -1.61 -19.15
CA ALA A 335 -1.14 -2.35 -19.16
C ALA A 335 0.05 -1.38 -19.09
N SER A 336 1.03 -1.69 -18.25
CA SER A 336 2.22 -0.88 -18.07
C SER A 336 3.43 -1.76 -17.77
N ARG A 337 4.63 -1.33 -18.15
CA ARG A 337 5.86 -1.98 -17.72
C ARG A 337 6.95 -0.94 -17.53
N ILE A 338 7.36 -0.74 -16.29
CA ILE A 338 8.32 0.31 -15.94
C ILE A 338 9.48 -0.31 -15.17
N ASP A 339 10.70 -0.05 -15.64
CA ASP A 339 11.92 -0.39 -14.93
C ASP A 339 12.42 0.82 -14.13
N TYR A 340 12.76 0.62 -12.87
CA TYR A 340 13.25 1.67 -11.97
C TYR A 340 14.66 1.34 -11.49
N THR A 341 15.55 2.34 -11.50
CA THR A 341 16.88 2.27 -10.91
C THR A 341 17.08 3.45 -9.98
N SER A 342 17.35 3.17 -8.71
CA SER A 342 17.59 4.18 -7.68
C SER A 342 18.95 4.02 -7.02
N VAL A 343 19.61 5.14 -6.73
CA VAL A 343 20.77 5.20 -5.84
C VAL A 343 20.52 6.24 -4.77
N GLY A 344 20.92 5.94 -3.54
CA GLY A 344 20.61 6.81 -2.41
C GLY A 344 21.66 6.83 -1.33
N LEU A 345 21.64 7.94 -0.58
CA LEU A 345 22.49 8.20 0.55
C LEU A 345 21.61 8.57 1.75
N ARG A 346 21.82 7.87 2.85
CA ARG A 346 21.32 8.22 4.18
C ARG A 346 22.47 8.68 5.06
N TYR A 347 22.24 9.74 5.82
CA TYR A 347 23.12 10.26 6.86
C TYR A 347 22.37 10.34 8.19
N ASP A 348 22.81 9.56 9.17
CA ASP A 348 22.29 9.56 10.53
C ASP A 348 22.86 10.77 11.30
N PHE A 349 22.15 11.90 11.22
CA PHE A 349 22.56 13.17 11.82
C PHE A 349 22.59 13.11 13.36
N ALA A 350 21.54 12.52 13.94
CA ALA A 350 21.41 12.31 15.38
C ALA A 350 20.55 11.07 15.65
N ARG A 351 20.49 10.63 16.90
CA ARG A 351 19.57 9.54 17.28
C ARG A 351 18.13 9.96 16.96
N GLY A 352 17.46 9.17 16.13
CA GLY A 352 16.08 9.44 15.75
C GLY A 352 15.94 10.49 14.65
N ILE A 353 17.03 10.99 14.05
CA ILE A 353 17.00 12.00 12.98
C ILE A 353 17.95 11.59 11.85
N SER A 354 17.44 11.43 10.63
CA SER A 354 18.23 11.13 9.43
C SER A 354 17.96 12.10 8.30
N LEU A 355 19.01 12.44 7.55
CA LEU A 355 18.93 13.13 6.27
C LEU A 355 19.10 12.10 5.16
N LYS A 356 18.28 12.17 4.11
CA LYS A 356 18.33 11.24 2.98
C LYS A 356 18.25 11.97 1.66
N ALA A 357 18.88 11.42 0.63
CA ALA A 357 18.76 11.89 -0.73
C ALA A 357 18.84 10.70 -1.69
N ASP A 358 17.90 10.64 -2.63
CA ASP A 358 17.77 9.58 -3.62
C ASP A 358 17.74 10.19 -5.03
N PHE A 359 18.37 9.50 -5.97
CA PHE A 359 18.18 9.69 -7.41
C PHE A 359 17.48 8.44 -7.94
N THR A 360 16.38 8.61 -8.66
CA THR A 360 15.65 7.52 -9.32
C THR A 360 15.47 7.80 -10.80
N HIS A 361 15.81 6.82 -11.61
CA HIS A 361 15.52 6.77 -13.04
C HIS A 361 14.39 5.75 -13.27
N ALA A 362 13.36 6.15 -14.00
CA ALA A 362 12.27 5.29 -14.45
C ALA A 362 12.28 5.23 -15.98
N ASP A 363 12.05 4.05 -16.54
CA ASP A 363 12.04 3.77 -17.98
C ASP A 363 10.79 2.96 -18.31
N ASP A 364 9.79 3.64 -18.90
CA ASP A 364 8.52 3.05 -19.32
C ASP A 364 8.69 2.36 -20.68
N LYS A 365 8.62 1.03 -20.64
CA LYS A 365 8.81 0.16 -21.80
C LYS A 365 7.64 0.16 -22.76
N ASN A 366 6.50 0.71 -22.38
CA ASN A 366 5.31 0.79 -23.21
C ASN A 366 5.30 2.09 -24.04
N THR A 367 5.82 3.18 -23.48
CA THR A 367 5.81 4.51 -24.12
C THR A 367 7.19 4.98 -24.59
N ASP A 368 8.26 4.25 -24.25
CA ASP A 368 9.67 4.64 -24.42
C ASP A 368 10.00 5.99 -23.74
N GLN A 369 9.21 6.37 -22.72
CA GLN A 369 9.44 7.58 -21.93
C GLN A 369 10.32 7.27 -20.71
N THR A 370 11.18 8.22 -20.36
CA THR A 370 12.03 8.12 -19.17
C THR A 370 11.80 9.31 -18.25
N SER A 371 11.81 9.07 -16.95
CA SER A 371 11.75 10.13 -15.93
C SER A 371 12.94 10.02 -14.98
N ASN A 372 13.54 11.15 -14.60
CA ASN A 372 14.58 11.19 -13.57
C ASN A 372 14.14 12.08 -12.42
N LEU A 373 14.13 11.54 -11.20
CA LEU A 373 13.76 12.23 -9.99
C LEU A 373 14.96 12.38 -9.07
N ILE A 374 15.18 13.60 -8.59
CA ILE A 374 16.07 13.88 -7.45
C ILE A 374 15.17 14.25 -6.27
N SER A 375 15.31 13.56 -5.15
CA SER A 375 14.57 13.85 -3.92
C SER A 375 15.47 13.83 -2.69
N PHE A 376 15.08 14.57 -1.65
CA PHE A 376 15.75 14.61 -0.36
C PHE A 376 14.74 14.77 0.77
N ALA A 377 15.07 14.30 1.98
CA ALA A 377 14.21 14.44 3.14
C ALA A 377 14.97 14.49 4.47
N LEU A 378 14.44 15.25 5.42
CA LEU A 378 14.76 15.14 6.84
C LEU A 378 13.67 14.32 7.51
N GLN A 379 14.07 13.21 8.15
CA GLN A 379 13.15 12.24 8.74
C GLN A 379 13.46 12.06 10.21
N THR A 380 12.41 12.05 11.04
CA THR A 380 12.55 11.96 12.49
C THR A 380 11.51 11.03 13.13
N VAL A 381 11.88 10.43 14.25
CA VAL A 381 11.00 9.75 15.21
C VAL A 381 11.18 10.38 16.58
N PHE A 382 10.12 10.51 17.38
CA PHE A 382 10.16 11.17 18.70
C PHE A 382 9.19 10.57 19.71
#